data_AF-A0A565AN58-F1
#
_entry.id   AF-A0A565AN58-F1
#
_cell.length_a   1.000
_cell.length_b   1.000
_cell.length_c   1.000
_cell.angle_alpha   90.00
_cell.angle_beta   90.00
_cell.angle_gamma   90.00
#
_symmetry.space_group_name_H-M   'P 1'
#
loop_
_entity.id
_entity.type
_entity.pdbx_description
1 polymer ?
#
loop_
_entity_poly.entity_id
_entity_poly.type
_entity_poly.pdbx_seq_one_letter_code
_entity_poly.pdbx_strand_id
1 'polypeptide(L)'
;MAYFGKMVAPRDGRKRLSLIKMPDFDDSVIFKQFERTLVGQVLNPSQAHRVKALLAFLPSLWKCEDRVRGLEMGKGRFQFWFENESDLQQVMTK
;
A
#
# COMPACT_ATOMS: atom_id res chain seq x y z
N MET A 1 49.61 13.14 35.25
CA MET A 1 49.02 13.03 33.90
C MET A 1 49.26 11.62 33.40
N ALA A 2 48.36 10.81 32.88
CA ALA A 2 46.91 10.83 32.68
C ALA A 2 46.46 9.35 32.73
N TYR A 3 45.30 9.06 33.30
CA TYR A 3 44.73 7.71 33.32
C TYR A 3 44.12 7.41 31.94
N PHE A 4 44.71 6.47 31.20
CA PHE A 4 44.16 6.02 29.92
C PHE A 4 43.01 5.05 30.19
N GLY A 5 41.81 5.61 30.38
CA GLY A 5 40.59 4.84 30.59
C GLY A 5 40.19 4.10 29.31
N LYS A 6 40.23 2.77 29.33
CA LYS A 6 39.58 1.95 28.30
C LYS A 6 38.07 2.07 28.48
N MET A 7 37.39 2.79 27.59
CA MET A 7 35.94 2.68 27.46
C MET A 7 35.61 1.29 26.90
N VAL A 8 35.09 0.41 27.76
CA VAL A 8 34.40 -0.81 27.32
C VAL A 8 32.93 -0.44 27.24
N ALA A 9 32.37 -0.43 26.03
CA ALA A 9 30.94 -0.27 25.85
C ALA A 9 30.22 -1.36 26.66
N PRO A 10 29.15 -1.03 27.42
CA PRO A 10 28.38 -2.05 28.11
C PRO A 10 27.89 -3.05 27.06
N ARG A 11 28.09 -4.35 27.29
CA ARG A 11 27.42 -5.37 26.49
C ARG A 11 25.93 -5.11 26.65
N ASP A 12 25.31 -4.61 25.58
CA ASP A 12 23.89 -4.30 25.52
C ASP A 12 23.11 -5.58 25.86
N GLY A 13 22.67 -5.69 27.10
CA GLY A 13 21.97 -6.85 27.66
C GLY A 13 20.51 -6.93 27.21
N ARG A 14 20.14 -6.22 26.14
CA ARG A 14 18.82 -6.34 25.52
C ARG A 14 18.64 -7.77 25.04
N LYS A 15 17.97 -8.58 25.87
CA LYS A 15 17.43 -9.89 25.46
C LYS A 15 16.65 -9.65 24.16
N ARG A 16 17.14 -10.20 23.04
CA ARG A 16 16.36 -10.24 21.79
C ARG A 16 15.00 -10.83 22.15
N LEU A 17 13.94 -10.07 21.89
CA LEU A 17 12.59 -10.59 22.00
C LEU A 17 12.49 -11.84 21.12
N SER A 18 11.94 -12.92 21.67
CA SER A 18 11.72 -14.16 20.92
C SER A 18 10.88 -13.89 19.69
N LEU A 19 11.21 -14.56 18.58
CA LEU A 19 10.49 -14.42 17.32
C LEU A 19 8.99 -14.67 17.55
N ILE A 20 8.15 -13.67 17.29
CA ILE A 20 6.70 -13.84 17.31
C ILE A 20 6.34 -14.72 16.11
N LYS A 21 5.86 -15.94 16.38
CA LYS A 21 5.32 -16.81 15.34
C LYS A 21 3.86 -16.45 15.13
N MET A 22 3.55 -15.97 13.94
CA MET A 22 2.16 -15.75 13.53
C MET A 22 1.49 -17.13 13.36
N PRO A 23 0.24 -17.30 13.79
CA PRO A 23 -0.53 -18.51 13.51
C PRO A 23 -0.67 -18.72 12.00
N ASP A 24 -0.82 -19.97 11.58
CA ASP A 24 -1.23 -20.28 10.22
C ASP A 24 -2.61 -19.65 9.98
N PHE A 25 -2.70 -18.78 8.97
CA PHE A 25 -3.90 -18.05 8.63
C PHE A 25 -4.27 -18.32 7.17
N ASP A 26 -5.56 -18.55 6.91
CA ASP A 26 -6.07 -18.78 5.57
C ASP A 26 -6.37 -17.44 4.87
N ASP A 27 -5.49 -17.06 3.95
CA ASP A 27 -5.58 -15.83 3.16
C ASP A 27 -6.59 -15.91 2.01
N SER A 28 -7.20 -17.07 1.76
CA SER A 28 -8.06 -17.28 0.57
C SER A 28 -9.23 -16.29 0.49
N VAL A 29 -9.81 -15.93 1.63
CA VAL A 29 -10.91 -14.97 1.73
C VAL A 29 -10.44 -13.55 1.39
N ILE A 30 -9.28 -13.15 1.92
CA ILE A 30 -8.68 -11.84 1.68
C ILE A 30 -8.30 -11.71 0.21
N PHE A 31 -7.68 -12.75 -0.35
CA PHE A 31 -7.28 -12.76 -1.75
C PHE A 31 -8.49 -12.58 -2.68
N LYS A 32 -9.57 -13.34 -2.46
CA LYS A 32 -10.82 -13.19 -3.22
C LYS A 32 -11.43 -11.80 -3.11
N GLN A 33 -11.32 -11.16 -1.94
CA GLN A 33 -11.83 -9.80 -1.75
C GLN A 33 -11.05 -8.75 -2.56
N PHE A 34 -9.73 -8.92 -2.70
CA PHE A 34 -8.86 -7.96 -3.36
C PHE A 34 -8.48 -8.31 -4.79
N GLU A 35 -8.91 -9.45 -5.32
CA GLU A 35 -8.63 -9.92 -6.67
C GLU A 35 -9.02 -8.91 -7.76
N ARG A 36 -10.07 -8.11 -7.53
CA ARG A 36 -10.59 -7.10 -8.48
C ARG A 36 -10.24 -5.67 -8.08
N THR A 37 -9.09 -5.50 -7.43
CA THR A 37 -8.65 -4.21 -6.92
C THR A 37 -7.45 -3.69 -7.72
N LEU A 38 -7.50 -2.42 -8.14
CA LEU A 38 -6.34 -1.71 -8.69
C LEU A 38 -5.79 -0.74 -7.65
N VAL A 39 -4.51 -0.84 -7.35
CA VAL A 39 -3.81 0.12 -6.48
C VAL A 39 -2.87 0.95 -7.32
N GLY A 40 -3.00 2.27 -7.24
CA GLY A 40 -2.17 3.23 -7.97
C GLY A 40 -1.44 4.18 -7.04
N GLN A 41 -0.30 4.68 -7.50
CA GLN A 41 0.47 5.72 -6.81
C GLN A 41 0.85 6.83 -7.77
N VAL A 42 0.55 8.06 -7.38
CA VAL A 42 1.03 9.26 -8.06
C VAL A 42 2.54 9.36 -7.83
N LEU A 43 3.31 9.19 -8.91
CA LEU A 43 4.77 9.23 -8.85
C LEU A 43 5.33 10.64 -8.69
N ASN A 44 4.55 11.67 -9.07
CA ASN A 44 4.94 13.07 -8.91
C ASN A 44 4.58 13.57 -7.50
N PRO A 45 5.55 13.79 -6.59
CA PRO A 45 5.27 14.18 -5.21
C PRO A 45 4.52 15.51 -5.11
N SER A 46 4.82 16.45 -6.02
CA SER A 46 4.15 17.76 -6.07
C SER A 46 2.67 17.66 -6.44
N GLN A 47 2.26 16.58 -7.11
CA GLN A 47 0.87 16.33 -7.49
C GLN A 47 0.16 15.31 -6.60
N ALA A 48 0.81 14.80 -5.56
CA ALA A 48 0.23 13.81 -4.64
C ALA A 48 -1.03 14.30 -3.93
N HIS A 49 -1.26 15.62 -3.84
CA HIS A 49 -2.49 16.21 -3.29
C HIS A 49 -3.69 16.11 -4.25
N ARG A 50 -3.47 15.80 -5.53
CA ARG A 50 -4.51 15.74 -6.57
C ARG A 50 -5.20 14.38 -6.67
N VAL A 51 -4.91 13.46 -5.75
CA VAL A 51 -5.51 12.12 -5.76
C VAL A 51 -7.04 12.18 -5.80
N LYS A 52 -7.68 13.10 -5.07
CA LYS A 52 -9.14 13.28 -5.13
C LYS A 52 -9.65 13.64 -6.53
N ALA A 53 -8.92 14.49 -7.25
CA ALA A 53 -9.27 14.84 -8.62
C ALA A 53 -9.05 13.66 -9.58
N LEU A 54 -7.99 12.88 -9.38
CA LEU A 54 -7.74 11.65 -10.14
C LEU A 54 -8.82 10.61 -9.88
N LEU A 55 -9.26 10.44 -8.63
CA LEU A 55 -10.35 9.52 -8.27
C LEU A 55 -11.66 9.87 -8.98
N ALA A 56 -11.94 11.16 -9.17
CA ALA A 56 -13.12 11.60 -9.91
C ALA A 56 -12.95 11.48 -11.43
N PHE A 57 -11.73 11.67 -11.95
CA PHE A 57 -11.46 11.71 -13.39
C PHE A 57 -11.21 10.34 -14.03
N LEU A 58 -10.48 9.46 -13.37
CA LEU A 58 -10.04 8.17 -13.92
C LEU A 58 -11.21 7.24 -14.31
N PRO A 59 -12.30 7.11 -13.53
CA PRO A 59 -13.45 6.31 -13.93
C PRO A 59 -14.05 6.74 -15.27
N SER A 60 -14.10 8.05 -15.54
CA SER A 60 -14.57 8.59 -16.82
C SER A 60 -13.59 8.31 -17.96
N LEU A 61 -12.28 8.48 -17.71
CA LEU A 61 -11.23 8.16 -18.69
C LEU A 61 -11.27 6.68 -19.13
N TRP A 62 -11.57 5.77 -18.20
CA TRP A 62 -11.68 4.34 -18.45
C TRP A 62 -13.05 3.89 -18.95
N LYS A 63 -14.04 4.79 -19.06
CA LYS A 63 -15.44 4.47 -19.41
C LYS A 63 -16.09 3.46 -18.46
N CYS A 64 -15.66 3.46 -17.21
CA CYS A 64 -16.13 2.59 -16.14
C CYS A 64 -16.88 3.38 -15.06
N GLU A 65 -17.57 4.45 -15.48
CA GLU A 65 -18.45 5.26 -14.65
C GLU A 65 -19.47 4.37 -13.94
N ASP A 66 -19.71 4.66 -12.66
CA ASP A 66 -20.58 3.92 -11.73
C ASP A 66 -20.22 2.44 -11.44
N ARG A 67 -19.30 1.82 -12.18
CA ARG A 67 -18.86 0.41 -11.99
C ARG A 67 -17.60 0.27 -11.14
N VAL A 68 -17.05 1.39 -10.69
CA VAL A 68 -15.78 1.46 -9.98
C VAL A 68 -15.91 2.35 -8.76
N ARG A 69 -15.44 1.86 -7.61
CA ARG A 69 -15.37 2.63 -6.36
C ARG A 69 -13.92 3.00 -6.06
N GLY A 70 -13.65 4.29 -5.86
CA GLY A 70 -12.33 4.81 -5.56
C GLY A 70 -12.15 5.23 -4.10
N LEU A 71 -10.96 4.96 -3.53
CA LEU A 71 -10.55 5.39 -2.19
C LEU A 71 -9.14 6.00 -2.23
N GLU A 72 -8.95 7.10 -1.51
CA GLU A 72 -7.64 7.69 -1.27
C GLU A 72 -6.97 7.00 -0.06
N MET A 73 -5.72 6.54 -0.24
CA MET A 73 -4.92 5.87 0.81
C MET A 73 -3.83 6.79 1.41
N GLY A 74 -3.83 8.06 1.01
CA GLY A 74 -2.83 9.06 1.42
C GLY A 74 -1.45 8.84 0.78
N LYS A 75 -0.58 9.85 0.93
CA LYS A 75 0.77 9.89 0.31
C LYS A 75 0.75 9.70 -1.21
N GLY A 76 -0.27 10.22 -1.89
CA GLY A 76 -0.40 10.07 -3.34
C GLY A 76 -0.91 8.69 -3.79
N ARG A 77 -1.31 7.79 -2.88
CA ARG A 77 -1.83 6.46 -3.21
C ARG A 77 -3.35 6.46 -3.26
N PHE A 78 -3.89 5.64 -4.15
CA PHE A 78 -5.31 5.40 -4.28
C PHE A 78 -5.59 3.96 -4.64
N GLN A 79 -6.83 3.55 -4.38
CA GLN A 79 -7.32 2.21 -4.62
C GLN A 79 -8.65 2.29 -5.35
N PHE A 80 -8.86 1.41 -6.33
CA PHE A 80 -10.11 1.23 -7.02
C PHE A 80 -10.59 -0.21 -6.87
N TRP A 81 -11.88 -0.38 -6.59
CA TRP A 81 -12.56 -1.67 -6.64
C TRP A 81 -13.45 -1.73 -7.88
N PHE A 82 -13.28 -2.78 -8.66
CA PHE A 82 -14.07 -3.06 -9.86
C PHE A 82 -15.15 -4.09 -9.55
N GLU A 83 -16.36 -3.88 -10.08
CA GLU A 83 -17.43 -4.86 -10.01
C GLU A 83 -17.16 -6.06 -10.94
N ASN A 84 -16.71 -5.75 -12.17
CA ASN A 84 -16.43 -6.72 -13.22
C ASN A 84 -14.93 -6.90 -13.44
N GLU A 85 -14.51 -8.15 -13.62
CA GLU A 85 -13.12 -8.47 -13.96
C GLU A 85 -12.72 -7.97 -15.36
N SER A 86 -13.67 -7.93 -16.30
CA SER A 86 -13.46 -7.41 -17.66
C SER A 86 -13.01 -5.94 -17.65
N ASP A 87 -13.59 -5.13 -16.75
CA ASP A 87 -13.29 -3.71 -16.64
C ASP A 87 -11.86 -3.52 -16.10
N LEU A 88 -11.44 -4.33 -15.12
CA LEU A 88 -10.06 -4.33 -14.62
C LEU A 88 -9.07 -4.73 -15.72
N GLN A 89 -9.34 -5.82 -16.43
CA GLN A 89 -8.51 -6.29 -17.55
C GLN A 89 -8.37 -5.22 -18.64
N GLN A 90 -9.47 -4.51 -18.96
CA GLN A 90 -9.46 -3.42 -19.93
C GLN A 90 -8.57 -2.27 -19.49
N VAL A 91 -8.64 -1.87 -18.22
CA VAL A 91 -7.78 -0.81 -17.66
C VAL A 91 -6.31 -1.22 -17.60
N MET A 92 -6.02 -2.49 -17.34
CA MET A 92 -4.63 -2.99 -17.30
C MET A 92 -3.98 -3.15 -18.68
N THR A 93 -4.78 -3.32 -19.73
CA THR A 93 -4.28 -3.49 -21.11
C THR A 93 -4.07 -2.14 -21.82
N LYS A 94 -4.66 -1.07 -21.28
CA LYS A 94 -4.59 0.31 -21.79
C LYS A 94 -3.23 0.95 -21.53
#